data_AF-A0A0R3LSF7-F1
#
_entry.id   AF-A0A0R3LSF7-F1
#
_cell.length_a   1.000
_cell.length_b   1.000
_cell.length_c   1.000
_cell.angle_alpha   90.00
_cell.angle_beta   90.00
_cell.angle_gamma   90.00
#
_symmetry.space_group_name_H-M   'P 1'
#
loop_
_entity.id
_entity.type
_entity.pdbx_description
1 polymer ?
#
loop_
_entity_poly.entity_id
_entity_poly.type
_entity_poly.pdbx_seq_one_letter_code
_entity_poly.pdbx_strand_id
1 'polypeptide(L)'
;MEVFNREEAERRTIDYLIKNLHLAATAIEVIQNAAPTLQAVDQVHATLQQRMTEILHVDLWRHVGRGSLTISFMSRRMRRTRAGQEEVEDFLDEHVFAEFPGFRMFSPRASRLAGRATTCAKRLSFINFGDELQDRVREMTNEDQAKAARMLSKGLETARTIFADAEEIRSGFGPMSIANLKGWTKNTGCPVRLHISGDDGNFYIGADENHGMRIELPPMFWRRFGDLPNIATLSNWDEDYSTG
;
A
#
# COMPACT_ATOMS: atom_id res chain seq x y z
N MET A 1 29.34 6.88 -24.21
CA MET A 1 29.96 5.89 -23.31
C MET A 1 28.95 5.37 -22.28
N GLU A 2 28.09 6.23 -21.72
CA GLU A 2 27.01 5.82 -20.80
C GLU A 2 25.96 4.88 -21.43
N VAL A 3 25.56 5.11 -22.68
CA VAL A 3 24.57 4.28 -23.39
C VAL A 3 25.05 2.82 -23.56
N PHE A 4 26.32 2.62 -23.93
CA PHE A 4 26.89 1.28 -24.11
C PHE A 4 26.97 0.49 -22.79
N ASN A 5 27.39 1.15 -21.71
CA ASN A 5 27.44 0.54 -20.37
C ASN A 5 26.04 0.15 -19.88
N ARG A 6 25.02 0.93 -20.27
CA ARG A 6 23.62 0.70 -19.93
C ARG A 6 23.02 -0.50 -20.65
N GLU A 7 23.27 -0.64 -21.96
CA GLU A 7 22.83 -1.79 -22.75
C GLU A 7 23.46 -3.11 -22.28
N GLU A 8 24.75 -3.06 -21.89
CA GLU A 8 25.44 -4.25 -21.36
C GLU A 8 24.90 -4.67 -19.99
N ALA A 9 24.55 -3.71 -19.13
CA ALA A 9 23.91 -3.99 -17.85
C ALA A 9 22.50 -4.59 -18.01
N GLU A 10 21.72 -4.12 -18.97
CA GLU A 10 20.39 -4.68 -19.28
C GLU A 10 20.52 -6.13 -19.75
N ARG A 11 21.42 -6.41 -20.70
CA ARG A 11 21.68 -7.78 -21.17
C ARG A 11 22.06 -8.73 -20.03
N ARG A 12 22.98 -8.31 -19.16
CA ARG A 12 23.38 -9.12 -17.98
C ARG A 12 22.20 -9.40 -17.06
N THR A 13 21.31 -8.43 -16.88
CA THR A 13 20.11 -8.58 -16.03
C THR A 13 19.09 -9.52 -16.68
N ILE A 14 18.87 -9.41 -18.00
CA ILE A 14 18.01 -10.32 -18.75
C ILE A 14 18.54 -11.76 -18.66
N ASP A 15 19.84 -11.97 -18.93
CA ASP A 15 20.46 -13.29 -18.82
C ASP A 15 20.33 -13.88 -17.41
N TYR A 16 20.48 -13.05 -16.39
CA TYR A 16 20.27 -13.45 -14.99
C TYR A 16 18.81 -13.84 -14.74
N LEU A 17 17.84 -13.05 -15.20
CA LEU A 17 16.41 -13.33 -15.01
C LEU A 17 15.98 -14.60 -15.76
N ILE A 18 16.53 -14.86 -16.94
CA ILE A 18 16.27 -16.08 -17.71
C ILE A 18 16.72 -17.33 -16.95
N LYS A 19 17.92 -17.30 -16.36
CA LYS A 19 18.41 -18.39 -15.49
C LYS A 19 17.50 -18.61 -14.28
N ASN A 20 16.77 -17.59 -13.86
CA ASN A 20 15.90 -17.60 -12.69
C ASN A 20 14.39 -17.72 -13.02
N LEU A 21 14.02 -18.01 -14.26
CA LEU A 21 12.61 -18.17 -14.66
C LEU A 21 11.85 -19.26 -13.86
N HIS A 22 12.57 -20.29 -13.39
CA HIS A 22 12.01 -21.33 -12.53
C HIS A 22 11.34 -20.78 -11.26
N LEU A 23 11.77 -19.60 -10.78
CA LEU A 23 11.20 -18.94 -9.60
C LEU A 23 9.80 -18.38 -9.84
N ALA A 24 9.32 -18.33 -11.10
CA ALA A 24 7.94 -17.96 -11.41
C ALA A 24 6.95 -18.90 -10.70
N ALA A 25 7.23 -20.22 -10.67
CA ALA A 25 6.38 -21.20 -10.00
C ALA A 25 6.26 -20.91 -8.48
N THR A 26 7.41 -20.70 -7.82
CA THR A 26 7.45 -20.34 -6.40
C THR A 26 6.72 -19.04 -6.11
N ALA A 27 6.91 -18.01 -6.94
CA ALA A 27 6.21 -16.74 -6.78
C ALA A 27 4.68 -16.90 -6.93
N ILE A 28 4.23 -17.67 -7.91
CA ILE A 28 2.80 -17.98 -8.11
C ILE A 28 2.22 -18.66 -6.87
N GLU A 29 2.91 -19.67 -6.35
CA GLU A 29 2.47 -20.41 -5.16
C GLU A 29 2.32 -19.48 -3.95
N VAL A 30 3.32 -18.64 -3.68
CA VAL A 30 3.29 -17.66 -2.58
C VAL A 30 2.12 -16.69 -2.75
N ILE A 31 1.89 -16.17 -3.96
CA ILE A 31 0.77 -15.26 -4.25
C ILE A 31 -0.58 -15.95 -4.05
N GLN A 32 -0.73 -17.20 -4.52
CA GLN A 32 -1.96 -17.97 -4.38
C GLN A 32 -2.25 -18.31 -2.90
N ASN A 33 -1.23 -18.71 -2.14
CA ASN A 33 -1.35 -18.97 -0.71
C ASN A 33 -1.69 -17.71 0.10
N ALA A 34 -1.29 -16.53 -0.39
CA ALA A 34 -1.62 -15.23 0.20
C ALA A 34 -3.05 -14.75 -0.15
N ALA A 35 -3.69 -15.30 -1.18
CA ALA A 35 -4.96 -14.79 -1.69
C ALA A 35 -6.08 -14.72 -0.63
N PRO A 36 -6.29 -15.72 0.25
CA PRO A 36 -7.29 -15.64 1.31
C PRO A 36 -7.01 -14.52 2.32
N THR A 37 -5.75 -14.26 2.65
CA THR A 37 -5.33 -13.15 3.51
C THR A 37 -5.64 -11.81 2.86
N LEU A 38 -5.28 -11.63 1.58
CA LEU A 38 -5.56 -10.40 0.83
C LEU A 38 -7.06 -10.14 0.71
N GLN A 39 -7.87 -11.20 0.52
CA GLN A 39 -9.32 -11.08 0.49
C GLN A 39 -9.90 -10.62 1.84
N ALA A 40 -9.36 -11.13 2.96
CA ALA A 40 -9.75 -10.66 4.28
C ALA A 40 -9.41 -9.17 4.49
N VAL A 41 -8.24 -8.72 4.02
CA VAL A 41 -7.86 -7.29 4.06
C VAL A 41 -8.82 -6.44 3.22
N ASP A 42 -9.13 -6.86 2.00
CA ASP A 42 -10.09 -6.18 1.12
C ASP A 42 -11.48 -6.07 1.78
N GLN A 43 -11.95 -7.13 2.43
CA GLN A 43 -13.27 -7.16 3.08
C GLN A 43 -13.35 -6.23 4.30
N VAL A 44 -12.33 -6.26 5.16
CA VAL A 44 -12.23 -5.36 6.32
C VAL A 44 -12.18 -3.92 5.86
N HIS A 45 -11.33 -3.61 4.87
CA HIS A 45 -11.21 -2.27 4.31
C HIS A 45 -12.53 -1.79 3.71
N ALA A 46 -13.21 -2.61 2.90
CA ALA A 46 -14.52 -2.27 2.33
C ALA A 46 -15.56 -2.00 3.41
N THR A 47 -15.60 -2.83 4.46
CA THR A 47 -16.53 -2.67 5.59
C THR A 47 -16.27 -1.36 6.33
N LEU A 48 -14.99 -1.00 6.55
CA LEU A 48 -14.60 0.26 7.17
C LEU A 48 -15.04 1.45 6.31
N GLN A 49 -14.74 1.44 5.01
CA GLN A 49 -15.11 2.50 4.08
C GLN A 49 -16.62 2.71 4.02
N GLN A 50 -17.38 1.61 3.96
CA GLN A 50 -18.83 1.65 3.98
C GLN A 50 -19.34 2.35 5.25
N ARG A 51 -18.85 1.97 6.42
CA ARG A 51 -19.29 2.55 7.71
C ARG A 51 -18.92 4.01 7.86
N MET A 52 -17.73 4.40 7.42
CA MET A 52 -17.31 5.80 7.47
C MET A 52 -18.15 6.68 6.55
N THR A 53 -18.44 6.20 5.33
CA THR A 53 -19.08 7.02 4.29
C THR A 53 -20.61 7.02 4.42
N GLU A 54 -21.22 5.86 4.62
CA GLU A 54 -22.68 5.69 4.59
C GLU A 54 -23.34 5.93 5.95
N ILE A 55 -22.62 5.69 7.05
CA ILE A 55 -23.21 5.73 8.40
C ILE A 55 -22.70 6.94 9.19
N LEU A 56 -21.37 7.12 9.26
CA LEU A 56 -20.78 8.23 10.01
C LEU A 56 -20.73 9.53 9.22
N HIS A 57 -20.76 9.44 7.87
CA HIS A 57 -20.57 10.58 6.97
C HIS A 57 -19.30 11.39 7.28
N VAL A 58 -18.21 10.69 7.64
CA VAL A 58 -16.92 11.29 7.96
C VAL A 58 -15.88 10.87 6.93
N ASP A 59 -15.23 11.86 6.33
CA ASP A 59 -14.08 11.65 5.44
C ASP A 59 -12.76 11.75 6.23
N LEU A 60 -12.42 10.68 6.95
CA LEU A 60 -11.15 10.63 7.70
C LEU A 60 -9.93 10.74 6.80
N TRP A 61 -10.03 10.31 5.54
CA TRP A 61 -8.93 10.34 4.58
C TRP A 61 -8.40 11.76 4.36
N ARG A 62 -9.28 12.77 4.33
CA ARG A 62 -8.86 14.19 4.22
C ARG A 62 -7.92 14.64 5.33
N HIS A 63 -8.04 14.04 6.51
CA HIS A 63 -7.28 14.44 7.70
C HIS A 63 -6.03 13.59 7.91
N VAL A 64 -6.03 12.33 7.45
CA VAL A 64 -4.96 11.37 7.73
C VAL A 64 -4.17 10.94 6.47
N GLY A 65 -4.63 11.33 5.28
CA GLY A 65 -4.12 10.83 3.99
C GLY A 65 -2.65 11.15 3.68
N ARG A 66 -2.00 11.97 4.52
CA ARG A 66 -0.56 12.29 4.45
C ARG A 66 0.30 11.44 5.39
N GLY A 67 -0.28 10.42 6.03
CA GLY A 67 0.46 9.56 6.98
C GLY A 67 0.77 10.23 8.32
N SER A 68 0.08 11.33 8.65
CA SER A 68 0.21 12.04 9.92
C SER A 68 -1.16 12.45 10.45
N LEU A 69 -1.29 12.49 11.77
CA LEU A 69 -2.45 13.01 12.47
C LEU A 69 -2.13 14.46 12.86
N THR A 70 -2.93 15.41 12.40
CA THR A 70 -2.73 16.83 12.68
C THR A 70 -3.80 17.38 13.61
N ILE A 71 -3.42 18.34 14.43
CA ILE A 71 -4.31 19.08 15.33
C ILE A 71 -4.15 20.57 15.04
N SER A 72 -5.24 21.31 15.14
CA SER A 72 -5.29 22.73 14.82
C SER A 72 -5.68 23.55 16.04
N PHE A 73 -4.96 24.64 16.31
CA PHE A 73 -5.27 25.58 17.39
C PHE A 73 -5.36 27.01 16.85
N MET A 74 -6.14 27.85 17.52
CA MET A 74 -6.11 29.29 17.25
C MET A 74 -4.92 29.90 17.97
N SER A 75 -3.95 30.36 17.20
CA SER A 75 -2.75 31.06 17.66
C SER A 75 -2.81 32.53 17.26
N ARG A 76 -2.04 33.37 17.95
CA ARG A 76 -1.91 34.80 17.65
C ARG A 76 -0.53 35.09 17.11
N ARG A 77 -0.45 35.81 15.99
CA ARG A 77 0.81 36.35 15.47
C ARG A 77 0.72 37.86 15.31
N MET A 78 1.84 38.53 15.56
CA MET A 78 1.98 39.93 15.20
C MET A 78 2.27 40.02 13.70
N ARG A 79 1.47 40.81 12.99
CA ARG A 79 1.67 41.12 11.57
C ARG A 79 1.82 42.63 11.43
N ARG A 80 2.81 43.05 10.67
CA ARG A 80 2.99 44.46 10.34
C ARG A 80 2.22 44.81 9.08
N THR A 81 1.34 45.80 9.14
CA THR A 81 0.59 46.27 7.97
C THR A 81 1.51 47.04 7.02
N ARG A 82 1.04 47.28 5.79
CA ARG A 82 1.79 48.10 4.80
C ARG A 82 2.04 49.53 5.29
N ALA A 83 1.24 50.02 6.24
CA ALA A 83 1.40 51.32 6.88
C ALA A 83 2.37 51.30 8.09
N GLY A 84 2.97 50.14 8.41
CA GLY A 84 3.96 49.99 9.48
C GLY A 84 3.37 49.76 10.88
N GLN A 85 2.05 49.68 11.02
CA GLN A 85 1.36 49.37 12.29
C GLN A 85 1.43 47.88 12.60
N GLU A 86 1.58 47.54 13.88
CA GLU A 86 1.54 46.15 14.36
C GLU A 86 0.09 45.79 14.71
N GLU A 87 -0.42 44.74 14.08
CA GLU A 87 -1.74 44.17 14.36
C GLU A 87 -1.58 42.73 14.84
N VAL A 88 -2.42 42.33 15.80
CA VAL A 88 -2.52 40.94 16.25
C VAL A 88 -3.56 40.24 15.38
N GLU A 89 -3.11 39.27 14.59
CA GLU A 89 -3.95 38.45 13.74
C GLU A 89 -4.07 37.05 14.38
N ASP A 90 -5.31 36.60 14.62
CA ASP A 90 -5.58 35.21 14.96
C ASP A 90 -5.37 34.35 13.69
N PHE A 91 -4.64 33.25 13.79
CA PHE A 91 -4.39 32.33 12.69
C PHE A 91 -4.49 30.87 13.17
N LEU A 92 -4.90 29.99 12.26
CA LEU A 92 -4.98 28.56 12.54
C LEU A 92 -3.59 27.95 12.41
N ASP A 93 -3.05 27.49 13.53
CA ASP A 93 -1.76 26.81 13.61
C ASP A 93 -1.99 25.29 13.58
N GLU A 94 -1.27 24.58 12.72
CA GLU A 94 -1.38 23.14 12.55
C GLU A 94 -0.12 22.43 13.07
N HIS A 95 -0.31 21.51 14.01
CA HIS A 95 0.77 20.69 14.55
C HIS A 95 0.57 19.22 14.22
N VAL A 96 1.67 18.54 13.94
CA VAL A 96 1.68 17.08 13.85
C VAL A 96 1.56 16.52 15.27
N PHE A 97 0.46 15.81 15.53
CA PHE A 97 0.23 15.08 16.77
C PHE A 97 1.03 13.78 16.81
N ALA A 98 0.95 12.99 15.74
CA ALA A 98 1.65 11.71 15.60
C ALA A 98 1.77 11.29 14.14
N GLU A 99 2.76 10.44 13.83
CA GLU A 99 2.79 9.69 12.59
C GLU A 99 1.73 8.58 12.59
N PHE A 100 1.21 8.27 11.41
CA PHE A 100 0.18 7.26 11.22
C PHE A 100 0.50 6.38 10.00
N PRO A 101 1.32 5.33 10.17
CA PRO A 101 1.75 4.46 9.06
C PRO A 101 0.57 3.72 8.41
N GLY A 102 -0.53 3.52 9.16
CA GLY A 102 -1.73 2.85 8.70
C GLY A 102 -2.73 3.68 7.92
N PHE A 103 -2.36 4.88 7.48
CA PHE A 103 -3.30 5.84 6.86
C PHE A 103 -4.07 5.28 5.65
N ARG A 104 -3.48 4.35 4.90
CA ARG A 104 -4.16 3.70 3.77
C ARG A 104 -5.39 2.90 4.15
N MET A 105 -5.56 2.51 5.42
CA MET A 105 -6.81 1.89 5.88
C MET A 105 -8.03 2.79 5.65
N PHE A 106 -7.82 4.11 5.54
CA PHE A 106 -8.87 5.09 5.28
C PHE A 106 -8.94 5.54 3.83
N SER A 107 -8.08 5.05 2.93
CA SER A 107 -8.07 5.50 1.54
C SER A 107 -9.32 5.04 0.77
N PRO A 108 -10.13 5.97 0.21
CA PRO A 108 -11.31 5.59 -0.58
C PRO A 108 -10.93 4.99 -1.93
N ARG A 109 -9.66 5.11 -2.35
CA ARG A 109 -9.15 4.66 -3.66
C ARG A 109 -8.28 3.41 -3.54
N ALA A 110 -8.28 2.72 -2.41
CA ALA A 110 -7.55 1.47 -2.28
C ALA A 110 -8.09 0.43 -3.28
N SER A 111 -7.23 0.01 -4.22
CA SER A 111 -7.55 -1.04 -5.17
C SER A 111 -7.73 -2.40 -4.46
N ARG A 112 -8.60 -3.26 -5.01
CA ARG A 112 -8.80 -4.64 -4.49
C ARG A 112 -7.53 -5.46 -4.65
N LEU A 113 -6.88 -5.76 -3.53
CA LEU A 113 -5.59 -6.43 -3.46
C LEU A 113 -5.67 -7.87 -3.98
N ALA A 114 -6.69 -8.62 -3.59
CA ALA A 114 -6.87 -10.01 -4.02
C ALA A 114 -7.05 -10.12 -5.54
N GLY A 115 -7.81 -9.19 -6.15
CA GLY A 115 -7.98 -9.15 -7.61
C GLY A 115 -6.68 -8.84 -8.36
N ARG A 116 -5.88 -7.90 -7.83
CA ARG A 116 -4.54 -7.59 -8.36
C ARG A 116 -3.60 -8.79 -8.24
N ALA A 117 -3.61 -9.49 -7.10
CA ALA A 117 -2.79 -10.68 -6.87
C ALA A 117 -3.13 -11.81 -7.84
N THR A 118 -4.42 -12.11 -8.05
CA THR A 118 -4.87 -13.10 -9.02
C THR A 118 -4.41 -12.76 -10.45
N THR A 119 -4.52 -11.48 -10.82
CA THR A 119 -4.05 -11.02 -12.14
C THR A 119 -2.54 -11.17 -12.26
N CYS A 120 -1.79 -10.87 -11.20
CA CYS A 120 -0.34 -11.03 -11.14
C CYS A 120 0.08 -12.50 -11.29
N ALA A 121 -0.53 -13.41 -10.53
CA ALA A 121 -0.28 -14.85 -10.62
C ALA A 121 -0.58 -15.39 -12.03
N LYS A 122 -1.70 -14.96 -12.64
CA LYS A 122 -2.04 -15.33 -14.03
C LYS A 122 -1.03 -14.81 -15.05
N ARG A 123 -0.44 -13.63 -14.83
CA ARG A 123 0.63 -13.11 -15.71
C ARG A 123 1.90 -13.93 -15.58
N LEU A 124 2.30 -14.26 -14.35
CA LEU A 124 3.46 -15.11 -14.09
C LEU A 124 3.27 -16.53 -14.63
N SER A 125 2.05 -17.06 -14.69
CA SER A 125 1.82 -18.41 -15.22
C SER A 125 2.16 -18.56 -16.71
N PHE A 126 2.18 -17.47 -17.48
CA PHE A 126 2.59 -17.53 -18.90
C PHE A 126 4.08 -17.84 -19.11
N ILE A 127 4.89 -17.65 -18.07
CA ILE A 127 6.34 -17.95 -18.08
C ILE A 127 6.68 -19.12 -17.14
N ASN A 128 5.67 -19.82 -16.63
CA ASN A 128 5.85 -21.03 -15.84
C ASN A 128 5.77 -22.25 -16.77
N PHE A 129 6.91 -22.67 -17.31
CA PHE A 129 7.00 -23.80 -18.24
C PHE A 129 7.14 -25.16 -17.55
N GLY A 130 7.15 -25.21 -16.21
CA GLY A 130 7.32 -26.46 -15.47
C GLY A 130 8.60 -27.20 -15.86
N ASP A 131 8.48 -28.51 -16.10
CA ASP A 131 9.60 -29.39 -16.42
C ASP A 131 10.24 -29.08 -17.80
N GLU A 132 9.50 -28.46 -18.72
CA GLU A 132 9.99 -28.09 -20.05
C GLU A 132 10.80 -26.78 -20.08
N LEU A 133 11.03 -26.14 -18.92
CA LEU A 133 11.63 -24.81 -18.83
C LEU A 133 12.92 -24.65 -19.65
N GLN A 134 13.85 -25.60 -19.53
CA GLN A 134 15.14 -25.49 -20.20
C GLN A 134 15.01 -25.61 -21.72
N ASP A 135 14.16 -26.50 -22.20
CA ASP A 135 13.95 -26.72 -23.63
C ASP A 135 13.21 -25.53 -24.25
N ARG A 136 12.17 -25.01 -23.58
CA ARG A 136 11.46 -23.81 -24.02
C ARG A 136 12.35 -22.59 -24.10
N VAL A 137 13.19 -22.36 -23.09
CA VAL A 137 14.10 -21.21 -23.07
C VAL A 137 15.15 -21.29 -24.19
N ARG A 138 15.61 -22.50 -24.56
CA ARG A 138 16.54 -22.69 -25.69
C ARG A 138 15.89 -22.41 -27.04
N GLU A 139 14.60 -22.70 -27.18
CA GLU A 139 13.83 -22.44 -28.40
C GLU A 139 13.38 -20.98 -28.54
N MET A 140 13.40 -20.20 -27.45
CA MET A 140 13.00 -18.79 -27.47
C MET A 140 13.97 -17.93 -28.27
N THR A 141 13.41 -16.98 -29.02
CA THR A 141 14.20 -15.89 -29.59
C THR A 141 14.73 -14.98 -28.48
N ASN A 142 15.79 -14.21 -28.77
CA ASN A 142 16.30 -13.22 -27.82
C ASN A 142 15.22 -12.20 -27.39
N GLU A 143 14.27 -11.89 -28.29
CA GLU A 143 13.15 -11.01 -28.00
C GLU A 143 12.17 -11.65 -27.00
N ASP A 144 11.86 -12.93 -27.17
CA ASP A 144 10.97 -13.67 -26.26
C ASP A 144 11.62 -13.89 -24.90
N GLN A 145 12.93 -14.13 -24.86
CA GLN A 145 13.69 -14.15 -23.61
C GLN A 145 13.62 -12.80 -22.89
N ALA A 146 13.87 -11.69 -23.60
CA ALA A 146 13.74 -10.35 -23.01
C ALA A 146 12.32 -10.09 -22.46
N LYS A 147 11.27 -10.51 -23.19
CA LYS A 147 9.87 -10.42 -22.73
C LYS A 147 9.63 -11.25 -21.48
N ALA A 148 10.08 -12.51 -21.44
CA ALA A 148 9.90 -13.40 -20.30
C ALA A 148 10.62 -12.86 -19.04
N ALA A 149 11.84 -12.36 -19.18
CA ALA A 149 12.60 -11.72 -18.11
C ALA A 149 11.85 -10.49 -17.55
N ARG A 150 11.32 -9.62 -18.43
CA ARG A 150 10.51 -8.46 -18.03
C ARG A 150 9.22 -8.86 -17.32
N MET A 151 8.56 -9.92 -17.78
CA MET A 151 7.35 -10.45 -17.14
C MET A 151 7.63 -10.97 -15.72
N LEU A 152 8.72 -11.71 -15.52
CA LEU A 152 9.14 -12.17 -14.20
C LEU A 152 9.41 -10.98 -13.27
N SER A 153 10.23 -10.04 -13.75
CA SER A 153 10.62 -8.84 -13.00
C SER A 153 9.41 -8.02 -12.56
N LYS A 154 8.59 -7.57 -13.53
CA LYS A 154 7.39 -6.76 -13.26
C LYS A 154 6.38 -7.52 -12.39
N GLY A 155 6.25 -8.85 -12.57
CA GLY A 155 5.39 -9.69 -11.74
C GLY A 155 5.83 -9.73 -10.28
N LEU A 156 7.12 -9.93 -10.00
CA LEU A 156 7.65 -9.92 -8.63
C LEU A 156 7.52 -8.55 -7.97
N GLU A 157 7.82 -7.46 -8.68
CA GLU A 157 7.64 -6.09 -8.16
C GLU A 157 6.17 -5.80 -7.86
N THR A 158 5.27 -6.20 -8.76
CA THR A 158 3.82 -6.05 -8.56
C THR A 158 3.36 -6.81 -7.31
N ALA A 159 3.83 -8.05 -7.12
CA ALA A 159 3.50 -8.86 -5.94
C ALA A 159 4.02 -8.23 -4.64
N ARG A 160 5.27 -7.73 -4.63
CA ARG A 160 5.85 -7.02 -3.48
C ARG A 160 5.04 -5.78 -3.11
N THR A 161 4.65 -4.98 -4.10
CA THR A 161 3.80 -3.79 -3.88
C THR A 161 2.44 -4.18 -3.32
N ILE A 162 1.80 -5.25 -3.81
CA ILE A 162 0.51 -5.71 -3.26
C ILE A 162 0.66 -6.13 -1.79
N PHE A 163 1.72 -6.86 -1.44
CA PHE A 163 1.95 -7.28 -0.06
C PHE A 163 2.26 -6.07 0.84
N ALA A 164 3.07 -5.12 0.36
CA ALA A 164 3.35 -3.88 1.08
C ALA A 164 2.08 -3.03 1.32
N ASP A 165 1.23 -2.87 0.30
CA ASP A 165 -0.06 -2.18 0.41
C ASP A 165 -0.95 -2.84 1.48
N ALA A 166 -0.96 -4.17 1.52
CA ALA A 166 -1.72 -4.94 2.50
C ALA A 166 -1.17 -4.74 3.92
N GLU A 167 0.15 -4.79 4.12
CA GLU A 167 0.79 -4.53 5.41
C GLU A 167 0.51 -3.11 5.91
N GLU A 168 0.57 -2.13 5.02
CA GLU A 168 0.28 -0.74 5.35
C GLU A 168 -1.16 -0.59 5.85
N ILE A 169 -2.15 -1.18 5.17
CA ILE A 169 -3.54 -1.20 5.64
C ILE A 169 -3.65 -1.89 7.01
N ARG A 170 -3.04 -3.06 7.20
CA ARG A 170 -3.09 -3.81 8.47
C ARG A 170 -2.45 -3.06 9.62
N SER A 171 -1.38 -2.32 9.36
CA SER A 171 -0.69 -1.52 10.38
C SER A 171 -1.62 -0.48 11.03
N GLY A 172 -2.65 -0.02 10.31
CA GLY A 172 -3.67 0.89 10.85
C GLY A 172 -4.57 0.27 11.91
N PHE A 173 -4.76 -1.05 11.87
CA PHE A 173 -5.49 -1.81 12.87
C PHE A 173 -4.58 -2.29 14.03
N GLY A 174 -3.28 -1.97 13.98
CA GLY A 174 -2.35 -2.32 15.05
C GLY A 174 -2.60 -1.52 16.34
N PRO A 175 -2.20 -2.05 17.52
CA PRO A 175 -2.45 -1.41 18.80
C PRO A 175 -1.93 0.03 18.91
N MET A 176 -0.74 0.31 18.37
CA MET A 176 -0.15 1.65 18.37
C MET A 176 -0.95 2.64 17.52
N SER A 177 -1.36 2.21 16.33
CA SER A 177 -2.19 3.01 15.42
C SER A 177 -3.55 3.34 16.04
N ILE A 178 -4.18 2.36 16.68
CA ILE A 178 -5.45 2.56 17.42
C ILE A 178 -5.25 3.51 18.60
N ALA A 179 -4.17 3.36 19.37
CA ALA A 179 -3.87 4.27 20.48
C ALA A 179 -3.64 5.71 20.01
N ASN A 180 -2.90 5.90 18.91
CA ASN A 180 -2.67 7.21 18.30
C ASN A 180 -3.97 7.84 17.82
N LEU A 181 -4.83 7.08 17.11
CA LEU A 181 -6.15 7.56 16.69
C LEU A 181 -7.03 7.94 17.88
N LYS A 182 -7.09 7.10 18.92
CA LYS A 182 -7.87 7.35 20.14
C LYS A 182 -7.36 8.58 20.91
N GLY A 183 -6.04 8.79 20.95
CA GLY A 183 -5.44 9.99 21.54
C GLY A 183 -5.75 11.24 20.71
N TRP A 184 -5.63 11.12 19.40
CA TRP A 184 -5.91 12.18 18.45
C TRP A 184 -7.37 12.64 18.53
N THR A 185 -8.36 11.73 18.50
CA THR A 185 -9.78 12.11 18.57
C THR A 185 -10.21 12.72 19.90
N LYS A 186 -9.39 12.62 20.94
CA LYS A 186 -9.59 13.27 22.25
C LYS A 186 -8.92 14.64 22.37
N ASN A 187 -7.97 14.97 21.48
CA ASN A 187 -7.25 16.24 21.55
C ASN A 187 -8.16 17.41 21.16
N THR A 188 -8.16 18.52 21.90
CA THR A 188 -9.05 19.67 21.64
C THR A 188 -8.92 20.26 20.24
N GLY A 189 -7.74 20.18 19.60
CA GLY A 189 -7.50 20.64 18.24
C GLY A 189 -7.82 19.64 17.12
N CYS A 190 -8.37 18.47 17.46
CA CYS A 190 -8.69 17.45 16.45
C CYS A 190 -9.87 17.89 15.56
N PRO A 191 -9.74 17.79 14.23
CA PRO A 191 -10.80 18.21 13.30
C PRO A 191 -12.03 17.29 13.31
N VAL A 192 -11.92 16.07 13.84
CA VAL A 192 -12.98 15.07 13.82
C VAL A 192 -13.12 14.41 15.19
N ARG A 193 -14.36 14.29 15.68
CA ARG A 193 -14.68 13.58 16.93
C ARG A 193 -15.29 12.22 16.62
N LEU A 194 -14.55 11.16 16.97
CA LEU A 194 -15.01 9.77 16.85
C LEU A 194 -14.55 8.97 18.06
N HIS A 195 -15.37 8.00 18.44
CA HIS A 195 -14.94 6.89 19.28
C HIS A 195 -14.20 5.87 18.41
N ILE A 196 -12.97 5.55 18.80
CA ILE A 196 -12.14 4.52 18.17
C ILE A 196 -11.61 3.61 19.27
N SER A 197 -11.78 2.31 19.09
CA SER A 197 -11.22 1.27 19.95
C SER A 197 -10.97 -0.02 19.15
N GLY A 198 -10.25 -0.97 19.74
CA GLY A 198 -10.06 -2.27 19.13
C GLY A 198 -9.49 -3.28 20.11
N ASP A 199 -9.64 -4.55 19.75
CA ASP A 199 -9.17 -5.74 20.46
C ASP A 199 -8.63 -6.77 19.45
N ASP A 200 -8.26 -7.96 19.93
CA ASP A 200 -7.58 -9.01 19.15
C ASP A 200 -8.38 -9.52 17.93
N GLY A 201 -9.67 -9.21 17.83
CA GLY A 201 -10.51 -9.65 16.71
C GLY A 201 -11.45 -8.57 16.16
N ASN A 202 -11.44 -7.36 16.71
CA ASN A 202 -12.40 -6.34 16.33
C ASN A 202 -11.81 -4.94 16.34
N PHE A 203 -12.34 -4.11 15.43
CA PHE A 203 -12.13 -2.67 15.41
C PHE A 203 -13.47 -1.97 15.53
N TYR A 204 -13.55 -0.97 16.41
CA TYR A 204 -14.78 -0.23 16.66
C TYR A 204 -14.60 1.22 16.25
N ILE A 205 -15.58 1.74 15.52
CA ILE A 205 -15.63 3.14 15.11
C ILE A 205 -17.06 3.66 15.20
N GLY A 206 -17.24 4.84 15.80
CA GLY A 206 -18.56 5.41 16.05
C GLY A 206 -18.49 6.89 16.40
N ALA A 207 -19.64 7.56 16.45
CA ALA A 207 -19.74 8.93 16.97
C ALA A 207 -19.37 8.98 18.47
N ASP A 208 -19.75 7.95 19.22
CA ASP A 208 -19.44 7.77 20.63
C ASP A 208 -19.33 6.26 20.97
N GLU A 209 -19.09 5.94 22.24
CA GLU A 209 -18.91 4.57 22.73
C GLU A 209 -20.17 3.70 22.60
N ASN A 210 -21.36 4.29 22.74
CA ASN A 210 -22.64 3.57 22.65
C ASN A 210 -23.03 3.29 21.18
N HIS A 211 -22.54 4.10 20.25
CA HIS A 211 -22.78 3.97 18.81
C HIS A 211 -21.56 3.39 18.07
N GLY A 212 -20.68 2.67 18.79
CA GLY A 212 -19.51 2.01 18.21
C GLY A 212 -19.90 0.85 17.29
N MET A 213 -19.53 0.93 16.01
CA MET A 213 -19.79 -0.14 15.05
C MET A 213 -18.62 -1.11 14.99
N ARG A 214 -18.88 -2.40 15.22
CA ARG A 214 -17.87 -3.49 15.25
C ARG A 214 -17.47 -4.00 13.88
N ILE A 215 -16.24 -3.79 13.46
CA ILE A 215 -15.63 -4.38 12.25
C ILE A 215 -14.86 -5.60 12.71
N GLU A 216 -15.26 -6.78 12.24
CA GLU A 216 -14.58 -8.03 12.58
C GLU A 216 -13.28 -8.16 11.79
N LEU A 217 -12.20 -8.50 12.48
CA LEU A 217 -10.87 -8.77 11.95
C LEU A 217 -10.66 -10.29 11.99
N PRO A 218 -11.04 -11.04 10.94
CA PRO A 218 -10.95 -12.49 10.96
C PRO A 218 -9.49 -12.93 11.15
N PRO A 219 -9.19 -14.09 11.74
CA PRO A 219 -7.80 -14.55 11.96
C PRO A 219 -6.93 -14.53 10.70
N MET A 220 -7.54 -14.81 9.55
CA MET A 220 -6.89 -14.76 8.24
C MET A 220 -6.38 -13.36 7.86
N PHE A 221 -6.97 -12.28 8.38
CA PHE A 221 -6.50 -10.90 8.20
C PHE A 221 -5.07 -10.73 8.70
N TRP A 222 -4.71 -11.37 9.81
CA TRP A 222 -3.39 -11.25 10.45
C TRP A 222 -2.35 -12.25 9.97
N ARG A 223 -2.73 -13.20 9.10
CA ARG A 223 -1.80 -14.21 8.59
C ARG A 223 -0.68 -13.55 7.79
N ARG A 224 0.58 -13.92 8.07
CA ARG A 224 1.73 -13.41 7.31
C ARG A 224 1.70 -13.89 5.86
N PHE A 225 2.20 -13.04 4.97
CA PHE A 225 2.49 -13.47 3.61
C PHE A 225 3.74 -14.36 3.63
N GLY A 226 3.85 -15.29 2.67
CA GLY A 226 5.10 -16.01 2.45
C GLY A 226 6.15 -15.10 1.80
N ASP A 227 7.40 -15.54 1.80
CA ASP A 227 8.49 -14.78 1.21
C ASP A 227 8.50 -14.93 -0.30
N LEU A 228 8.48 -13.80 -1.01
CA LEU A 228 8.68 -13.79 -2.46
C LEU A 228 10.17 -14.04 -2.78
N PRO A 229 10.47 -14.63 -3.94
CA PRO A 229 11.86 -14.78 -4.38
C PRO A 229 12.62 -13.45 -4.37
N ASN A 230 13.77 -13.44 -3.69
CA ASN A 230 14.64 -12.28 -3.61
C ASN A 230 15.66 -12.29 -4.74
N ILE A 231 15.22 -11.88 -5.93
CA ILE A 231 16.08 -11.71 -7.11
C ILE A 231 16.12 -10.26 -7.55
N ALA A 232 17.23 -9.88 -8.19
CA ALA A 232 17.38 -8.60 -8.86
C ALA A 232 16.28 -8.44 -9.91
N THR A 233 15.65 -7.27 -9.92
CA THR A 233 14.62 -6.90 -10.90
C THR A 233 15.16 -5.82 -11.83
N LEU A 234 14.56 -5.71 -13.02
CA LEU A 234 14.81 -4.61 -13.94
C LEU A 234 14.22 -3.34 -13.30
N SER A 235 15.04 -2.60 -12.57
CA SER A 235 14.66 -1.34 -11.92
C SER A 235 14.08 -0.36 -12.93
N ASN A 236 12.79 -0.01 -12.83
CA ASN A 236 12.03 0.97 -13.64
C ASN A 236 12.81 1.59 -14.81
N TRP A 237 12.99 0.80 -15.86
CA TRP A 237 13.31 1.34 -17.17
C TRP A 237 11.99 1.86 -17.74
N ASP A 238 11.67 3.11 -17.42
CA ASP A 238 10.47 3.77 -17.94
C ASP A 238 10.40 3.60 -19.45
N GLU A 239 9.25 3.13 -19.91
CA GLU A 239 8.83 3.02 -21.32
C GLU A 239 8.58 4.43 -21.92
N ASP A 240 9.31 5.47 -21.45
CA ASP A 240 9.15 6.88 -21.83
C ASP A 240 9.80 7.22 -23.18
N TYR A 241 10.28 6.23 -23.95
CA TYR A 241 10.91 6.46 -25.25
C TYR A 241 10.21 5.81 -26.45
N SER A 242 8.94 5.38 -26.32
CA SER A 242 8.12 4.93 -27.48
C SER A 242 7.15 5.96 -28.05
N THR A 243 7.25 7.23 -27.65
CA THR A 243 6.62 8.34 -28.38
C THR A 243 7.69 9.35 -28.81
N GLY A 244 8.26 9.11 -29.99
CA GLY A 244 9.13 10.02 -30.72
C GLY A 244 9.15 9.62 -32.19
#